data_AF-A0A068UQX9-F1
#
_entry.id   AF-A0A068UQX9-F1
#
_cell.length_a   1.000
_cell.length_b   1.000
_cell.length_c   1.000
_cell.angle_alpha   90.00
_cell.angle_beta   90.00
_cell.angle_gamma   90.00
#
_symmetry.space_group_name_H-M   'P 1'
#
loop_
_entity.id
_entity.type
_entity.pdbx_description
1 polymer ?
#
loop_
_entity_poly.entity_id
_entity_poly.type
_entity_poly.pdbx_seq_one_letter_code
_entity_poly.pdbx_strand_id
1 'polypeptide(L)'
;MAACFLGELSYVKPPARDVLKGMFVPKLNGNSATGDAIALLGALVMPHNLFLHSALVLSRKIPKSERGINDACRCFLIESGFALFVAFLINVAVISVSGAVCSGEILSQERIESCNDLTLNSASFLLKNVLGRSSSTIYAIALLASGQSSTITGTYAGQFIMQGFLDLKMKKWLRNLMTRCIAITPSLIVSIIGGSSGAGRLIIIASMILSFEPPFALIPLLKFSSSTTKMGPYKNSINIIVISWILGLGIIGINIYYLSTDFVGWLIHNSLSKVGNVFIGILVFPLMAVYIVAVFYLMFRKDTIDTFKEPAKYDPNAQIHMEDGSLNRDHGDHIPYKKELVDIPLPE
;
A
#
# COMPACT_ATOMS: atom_id res chain seq x y z
N MET A 1 -4.89 12.90 12.29
CA MET A 1 -5.05 11.50 12.74
C MET A 1 -4.08 11.15 13.86
N ALA A 2 -2.76 11.26 13.68
CA ALA A 2 -1.78 10.98 14.74
C ALA A 2 -2.03 11.73 16.06
N ALA A 3 -2.20 13.06 16.01
CA ALA A 3 -2.51 13.85 17.20
C ALA A 3 -3.82 13.45 17.89
N CYS A 4 -4.82 12.99 17.13
CA CYS A 4 -6.08 12.48 17.67
C CYS A 4 -5.82 11.21 18.48
N PHE A 5 -5.32 10.15 17.83
CA PHE A 5 -5.13 8.86 18.48
C PHE A 5 -4.05 8.86 19.57
N LEU A 6 -3.00 9.67 19.44
CA LEU A 6 -2.00 9.83 20.50
C LEU A 6 -2.55 10.63 21.70
N GLY A 7 -3.40 11.63 21.44
CA GLY A 7 -4.12 12.34 22.50
C GLY A 7 -5.09 11.41 23.23
N GLU A 8 -5.83 10.59 22.48
CA GLU A 8 -6.75 9.58 23.04
C GLU A 8 -6.00 8.50 23.83
N LEU A 9 -4.87 8.01 23.30
CA LEU A 9 -4.01 7.04 24.00
C LEU A 9 -3.51 7.58 25.35
N SER A 10 -3.15 8.86 25.39
CA SER A 10 -2.70 9.54 26.62
C SER A 10 -3.82 9.69 27.66
N TYR A 11 -5.08 9.74 27.21
CA TYR A 11 -6.25 9.84 28.07
C TYR A 11 -6.71 8.47 28.59
N VAL A 12 -6.82 7.47 27.70
CA VAL A 12 -7.29 6.10 28.03
C VAL A 12 -6.27 5.36 28.90
N LYS A 13 -4.98 5.70 28.81
CA LYS A 13 -3.88 5.11 29.59
C LYS A 13 -3.93 3.57 29.66
N PRO A 14 -3.89 2.88 28.50
CA PRO A 14 -3.84 1.42 28.51
C PRO A 14 -2.58 0.94 29.25
N PRO A 15 -2.61 -0.23 29.90
CA PRO A 15 -1.47 -0.78 30.61
C PRO A 15 -0.29 -0.97 29.65
N ALA A 16 0.73 -0.13 29.79
CA ALA A 16 1.89 -0.09 28.88
C ALA A 16 2.63 -1.44 28.80
N ARG A 17 2.62 -2.21 29.90
CA ARG A 17 3.20 -3.55 29.95
C ARG A 17 2.51 -4.51 29.00
N ASP A 18 1.18 -4.47 28.91
CA ASP A 18 0.41 -5.38 28.07
C ASP A 18 0.49 -4.97 26.59
N VAL A 19 0.50 -3.66 26.31
CA VAL A 19 0.73 -3.13 24.97
C VAL A 19 2.11 -3.55 24.47
N LEU A 20 3.18 -3.32 25.25
CA LEU A 20 4.54 -3.74 24.90
C LEU A 20 4.64 -5.25 24.72
N LYS A 21 4.02 -6.03 25.62
CA LYS A 21 4.00 -7.49 25.50
C LYS A 21 3.28 -7.94 24.21
N GLY A 22 2.16 -7.32 23.85
CA GLY A 22 1.42 -7.59 22.62
C GLY A 22 2.20 -7.19 21.35
N MET A 23 3.05 -6.16 21.42
CA MET A 23 3.88 -5.73 20.29
C MET A 23 5.00 -6.73 19.95
N PHE A 24 5.59 -7.40 20.94
CA PHE A 24 6.75 -8.27 20.75
C PHE A 24 6.44 -9.77 20.83
N VAL A 25 5.31 -10.15 21.44
CA VAL A 25 4.94 -11.57 21.62
C VAL A 25 3.72 -11.90 20.75
N PRO A 26 3.91 -12.50 19.57
CA PRO A 26 2.79 -12.89 18.72
C PRO A 26 1.98 -14.00 19.39
N LYS A 27 0.70 -13.73 19.64
CA LYS A 27 -0.28 -14.72 20.11
C LYS A 27 -1.53 -14.62 19.26
N LEU A 28 -1.87 -15.70 18.57
CA LEU A 28 -3.12 -15.81 17.82
C LEU A 28 -4.06 -16.70 18.64
N ASN A 29 -4.98 -16.07 19.36
CA ASN A 29 -6.01 -16.77 20.12
C ASN A 29 -7.37 -16.50 19.49
N GLY A 30 -8.07 -17.57 19.07
CA GLY A 30 -9.41 -17.48 18.49
C GLY A 30 -9.44 -17.72 16.97
N ASN A 31 -10.60 -18.15 16.49
CA ASN A 31 -10.79 -18.55 15.08
C ASN A 31 -10.75 -17.37 14.10
N SER A 32 -11.10 -16.14 14.54
CA SER A 32 -11.08 -14.92 13.72
C SER A 32 -9.75 -14.17 13.76
N ALA A 33 -8.95 -14.32 14.83
CA ALA A 33 -7.72 -13.54 15.04
C ALA A 33 -6.69 -13.72 13.92
N THR A 34 -6.63 -14.90 13.31
CA THR A 34 -5.75 -15.17 12.17
C THR A 34 -6.21 -14.41 10.92
N GLY A 35 -7.52 -14.38 10.64
CA GLY A 35 -8.09 -13.63 9.52
C GLY A 35 -7.86 -12.12 9.67
N ASP A 36 -8.12 -11.58 10.85
CA ASP A 36 -7.94 -10.15 11.14
C ASP A 36 -6.48 -9.71 11.06
N ALA A 37 -5.55 -10.54 11.57
CA ALA A 37 -4.12 -10.26 11.49
C ALA A 37 -3.63 -10.24 10.03
N ILE A 38 -4.15 -11.13 9.20
CA ILE A 38 -3.81 -11.19 7.78
C ILE A 38 -4.45 -10.02 7.02
N ALA A 39 -5.71 -9.71 7.27
CA ALA A 39 -6.38 -8.55 6.68
C ALA A 39 -5.64 -7.25 7.02
N LEU A 40 -5.18 -7.11 8.27
CA LEU A 40 -4.35 -5.98 8.69
C LEU A 40 -3.02 -5.95 7.92
N LEU A 41 -2.33 -7.09 7.77
CA LEU A 41 -1.07 -7.16 7.02
C LEU A 41 -1.26 -6.77 5.55
N GLY A 42 -2.33 -7.25 4.90
CA GLY A 42 -2.67 -6.89 3.52
C GLY A 42 -3.02 -5.42 3.37
N ALA A 43 -3.76 -4.84 4.31
CA ALA A 43 -4.09 -3.42 4.32
C ALA A 43 -2.86 -2.51 4.50
N LEU A 44 -1.82 -2.97 5.20
CA LEU A 44 -0.59 -2.21 5.41
C LEU A 44 0.34 -2.20 4.18
N VAL A 45 0.35 -3.28 3.40
CA VAL A 45 1.22 -3.41 2.23
C VAL A 45 0.44 -3.08 0.96
N MET A 46 0.33 -1.77 0.69
CA MET A 46 -0.39 -1.24 -0.47
C MET A 46 0.49 -1.15 -1.71
N PRO A 47 0.21 -1.88 -2.81
CA PRO A 47 1.17 -1.95 -3.92
C PRO A 47 1.22 -0.68 -4.78
N HIS A 48 0.11 0.05 -4.92
CA HIS A 48 0.12 1.39 -5.51
C HIS A 48 1.08 2.37 -4.80
N ASN A 49 1.33 2.21 -3.50
CA ASN A 49 2.33 3.02 -2.80
C ASN A 49 3.76 2.66 -3.22
N LEU A 50 4.04 1.40 -3.58
CA LEU A 50 5.35 1.00 -4.11
C LEU A 50 5.63 1.69 -5.45
N PHE A 51 4.64 1.74 -6.34
CA PHE A 51 4.75 2.46 -7.62
C PHE A 51 4.88 3.96 -7.41
N LEU A 52 4.07 4.53 -6.51
CA LEU A 52 4.10 5.96 -6.22
C LEU A 52 5.45 6.40 -5.61
N HIS A 53 5.95 5.69 -4.61
CA HIS A 53 7.25 6.01 -4.01
C HIS A 53 8.38 5.91 -5.03
N SER A 54 8.37 4.88 -5.87
CA SER A 54 9.37 4.72 -6.94
C SER A 54 9.34 5.90 -7.93
N ALA A 55 8.15 6.43 -8.23
CA ALA A 55 8.00 7.56 -9.14
C ALA A 55 8.32 8.91 -8.50
N LEU A 56 7.98 9.12 -7.22
CA LEU A 56 8.29 10.36 -6.49
C LEU A 56 9.79 10.58 -6.30
N VAL A 57 10.58 9.50 -6.25
CA VAL A 57 12.05 9.63 -6.22
C VAL A 57 12.58 10.34 -7.48
N LEU A 58 11.91 10.17 -8.63
CA LEU A 58 12.27 10.83 -9.89
C LEU A 58 11.89 12.31 -9.93
N SER A 59 11.05 12.80 -9.00
CA SER A 59 10.67 14.22 -8.98
C SER A 59 11.75 15.12 -8.36
N ARG A 60 12.76 14.55 -7.70
CA ARG A 60 13.88 15.30 -7.13
C ARG A 60 15.05 15.34 -8.10
N LYS A 61 15.71 16.50 -8.20
CA LYS A 61 16.96 16.64 -8.96
C LYS A 61 18.10 16.00 -8.17
N ILE A 62 18.54 14.82 -8.60
CA ILE A 62 19.64 14.08 -7.98
C ILE A 62 20.90 14.23 -8.85
N PRO A 63 22.04 14.68 -8.31
CA PRO A 63 23.28 14.71 -9.07
C PRO A 63 23.70 13.28 -9.44
N LYS A 64 24.09 13.07 -10.70
CA LYS A 64 24.45 11.74 -11.24
C LYS A 64 25.80 11.20 -10.76
N SER A 65 26.35 11.74 -9.67
CA SER A 65 27.58 11.25 -9.05
C SER A 65 27.27 10.11 -8.08
N GLU A 66 28.22 9.20 -7.85
CA GLU A 66 28.02 8.08 -6.92
C GLU A 66 27.71 8.54 -5.50
N ARG A 67 28.42 9.57 -5.03
CA ARG A 67 28.16 10.21 -3.74
C ARG A 67 26.75 10.81 -3.69
N GLY A 68 26.34 11.49 -4.76
CA GLY A 68 25.02 12.10 -4.89
C GLY A 68 23.86 11.10 -4.82
N ILE A 69 24.00 9.96 -5.49
CA ILE A 69 23.01 8.88 -5.47
C ILE A 69 22.94 8.23 -4.09
N ASN A 70 24.08 7.95 -3.46
CA ASN A 70 24.11 7.33 -2.13
C ASN A 70 23.50 8.25 -1.05
N ASP A 71 23.81 9.55 -1.09
CA ASP A 71 23.24 10.55 -0.18
C ASP A 71 21.72 10.68 -0.40
N ALA A 72 21.26 10.68 -1.65
CA ALA A 72 19.84 10.69 -1.96
C ALA A 72 19.14 9.43 -1.41
N CYS A 73 19.71 8.24 -1.63
CA CYS A 73 19.18 6.98 -1.08
C CYS A 73 19.06 7.02 0.45
N ARG A 74 20.08 7.53 1.15
CA ARG A 74 20.04 7.66 2.61
C ARG A 74 18.95 8.62 3.08
N CYS A 75 18.80 9.78 2.43
CA CYS A 75 17.75 10.73 2.74
C CYS A 75 16.35 10.14 2.51
N PHE A 76 16.12 9.47 1.38
CA PHE A 76 14.84 8.82 1.08
C PHE A 76 14.52 7.68 2.06
N LEU A 77 15.54 6.94 2.52
CA LEU A 77 15.38 5.89 3.52
C LEU A 77 14.95 6.49 4.87
N ILE A 78 15.57 7.58 5.30
CA ILE A 78 15.20 8.27 6.55
C ILE A 78 13.79 8.86 6.45
N GLU A 79 13.47 9.54 5.35
CA GLU A 79 12.16 10.14 5.11
C GLU A 79 11.04 9.09 5.12
N SER A 80 11.22 8.01 4.35
CA SER A 80 10.25 6.91 4.28
C SER A 80 10.17 6.15 5.62
N GLY A 81 11.31 5.92 6.27
CA GLY A 81 11.39 5.27 7.57
C GLY A 81 10.66 6.06 8.65
N PHE A 82 10.83 7.38 8.69
CA PHE A 82 10.11 8.26 9.62
C PHE A 82 8.60 8.24 9.36
N ALA A 83 8.18 8.33 8.10
CA ALA A 83 6.75 8.26 7.74
C ALA A 83 6.11 6.92 8.15
N LEU A 84 6.78 5.80 7.88
CA LEU A 84 6.32 4.47 8.28
C LEU A 84 6.32 4.29 9.80
N PHE A 85 7.27 4.88 10.51
CA PHE A 85 7.31 4.87 11.98
C PHE A 85 6.12 5.63 12.58
N VAL A 86 5.77 6.80 12.03
CA VAL A 86 4.57 7.54 12.46
C VAL A 86 3.30 6.72 12.15
N ALA A 87 3.21 6.10 10.98
CA ALA A 87 2.08 5.23 10.63
C ALA A 87 1.96 4.04 11.59
N PHE A 88 3.08 3.42 11.97
CA PHE A 88 3.14 2.38 12.98
C PHE A 88 2.60 2.86 14.34
N LEU A 89 3.02 4.04 14.82
CA LEU A 89 2.52 4.60 16.08
C LEU A 89 1.01 4.86 16.04
N ILE A 90 0.47 5.31 14.90
CA ILE A 90 -0.98 5.48 14.71
C ILE A 90 -1.67 4.13 14.84
N ASN A 91 -1.21 3.09 14.12
CA ASN A 91 -1.83 1.77 14.17
C ASN A 91 -1.79 1.17 15.57
N VAL A 92 -0.66 1.29 16.28
CA VAL A 92 -0.55 0.85 17.68
C VAL A 92 -1.53 1.61 18.57
N ALA A 93 -1.67 2.93 18.40
CA ALA A 93 -2.61 3.74 19.17
C ALA A 93 -4.07 3.34 18.91
N VAL A 94 -4.46 3.14 17.64
CA VAL A 94 -5.81 2.71 17.23
C VAL A 94 -6.16 1.35 17.85
N ILE A 95 -5.27 0.37 17.73
CA ILE A 95 -5.48 -0.98 18.26
C ILE A 95 -5.53 -0.95 19.79
N SER A 96 -4.63 -0.20 20.44
CA SER A 96 -4.57 -0.11 21.91
C SER A 96 -5.80 0.59 22.50
N VAL A 97 -6.26 1.68 21.89
CA VAL A 97 -7.47 2.39 22.31
C VAL A 97 -8.69 1.49 22.13
N SER A 98 -8.82 0.83 20.97
CA SER A 98 -9.92 -0.11 20.70
C SER A 98 -9.94 -1.27 21.70
N GLY A 99 -8.78 -1.87 21.96
CA GLY A 99 -8.63 -2.95 22.94
C GLY A 99 -8.97 -2.52 24.37
N ALA A 100 -8.51 -1.34 24.81
CA ALA A 100 -8.80 -0.82 26.14
C ALA A 100 -10.29 -0.46 26.34
N VAL A 101 -10.94 0.10 25.31
CA VAL A 101 -12.37 0.42 25.35
C VAL A 101 -13.23 -0.86 25.37
N CYS A 102 -12.84 -1.89 24.61
CA CYS A 102 -13.59 -3.15 24.53
C CYS A 102 -13.26 -4.16 25.65
N SER A 103 -12.23 -3.94 26.47
CA SER A 103 -11.86 -4.82 27.59
C SER A 103 -12.40 -4.35 28.96
N GLY A 104 -13.15 -3.25 29.02
CA GLY A 104 -13.67 -2.70 30.28
C GLY A 104 -14.79 -3.56 30.89
N GLU A 105 -14.81 -3.69 32.22
CA GLU A 105 -15.68 -4.62 32.99
C GLU A 105 -17.19 -4.28 33.02
N ILE A 106 -17.61 -3.11 32.51
CA ILE A 106 -19.03 -2.70 32.49
C ILE A 106 -19.44 -2.41 31.05
N LEU A 107 -19.72 -3.47 30.28
CA LEU A 107 -20.27 -3.34 28.94
C LEU A 107 -21.79 -3.54 29.02
N SER A 108 -22.55 -2.52 28.61
CA SER A 108 -23.95 -2.72 28.22
C SER A 108 -24.00 -3.68 27.02
N GLN A 109 -25.06 -4.47 26.89
CA GLN A 109 -25.24 -5.45 25.81
C GLN A 109 -24.95 -4.88 24.40
N GLU A 110 -25.32 -3.61 24.18
CA GLU A 110 -25.10 -2.86 22.94
C GLU A 110 -23.62 -2.56 22.63
N ARG A 111 -22.76 -2.39 23.66
CA ARG A 111 -21.31 -2.22 23.48
C ARG A 111 -20.61 -3.54 23.18
N ILE A 112 -21.13 -4.66 23.68
CA ILE A 112 -20.57 -6.00 23.41
C ILE A 112 -20.73 -6.34 21.92
N GLU A 113 -21.90 -6.10 21.34
CA GLU A 113 -22.14 -6.31 19.90
C GLU A 113 -21.29 -5.36 19.03
N SER A 114 -21.15 -4.10 19.44
CA SER A 114 -20.30 -3.12 18.73
C SER A 114 -18.80 -3.40 18.82
N CYS A 115 -18.35 -4.13 19.83
CA CYS A 115 -16.95 -4.56 20.00
C CYS A 115 -16.65 -5.89 19.28
N ASN A 116 -17.67 -6.74 19.06
CA ASN A 116 -17.52 -7.97 18.27
C ASN A 116 -17.42 -7.69 16.76
N ASP A 117 -18.03 -6.62 16.27
CA ASP A 117 -17.91 -6.14 14.89
C ASP A 117 -17.53 -4.64 14.88
N LEU A 118 -16.22 -4.38 15.02
CA LEU A 118 -15.63 -3.04 15.04
C LEU A 118 -15.71 -2.40 13.65
N THR A 119 -16.89 -1.89 13.30
CA THR A 119 -17.08 -1.07 12.10
C THR A 119 -16.62 0.36 12.31
N LEU A 120 -16.37 1.09 11.22
CA LEU A 120 -16.06 2.54 11.25
C LEU A 120 -17.11 3.36 12.03
N ASN A 121 -18.38 2.95 11.97
CA ASN A 121 -19.45 3.61 12.69
C ASN A 121 -19.36 3.32 14.21
N SER A 122 -19.17 2.05 14.57
CA SER A 122 -18.98 1.59 15.95
C SER A 122 -17.81 2.32 16.62
N ALA A 123 -16.69 2.50 15.91
CA ALA A 123 -15.52 3.21 16.43
C ALA A 123 -15.86 4.65 16.87
N SER A 124 -16.64 5.39 16.07
CA SER A 124 -17.03 6.76 16.40
C SER A 124 -17.92 6.86 17.64
N PHE A 125 -18.79 5.86 17.86
CA PHE A 125 -19.70 5.77 19.00
C PHE A 125 -18.98 5.31 20.27
N LEU A 126 -18.09 4.33 20.14
CA LEU A 126 -17.22 3.87 21.22
C LEU A 126 -16.34 5.01 21.74
N LEU A 127 -15.69 5.76 20.84
CA LEU A 127 -14.91 6.94 21.22
C LEU A 127 -15.75 8.02 21.90
N LYS A 128 -16.95 8.31 21.37
CA LYS A 128 -17.90 9.26 21.98
C LYS A 128 -18.28 8.88 23.42
N ASN A 129 -18.51 7.59 23.66
CA ASN A 129 -19.01 7.07 24.92
C ASN A 129 -17.93 6.99 26.02
N VAL A 130 -16.65 6.92 25.64
CA VAL A 130 -15.54 6.87 26.61
C VAL A 130 -14.92 8.26 26.82
N LEU A 131 -14.77 9.08 25.77
CA LEU A 131 -14.05 10.36 25.83
C LEU A 131 -14.95 11.61 25.66
N GLY A 132 -16.25 11.42 25.44
CA GLY A 132 -17.21 12.50 25.26
C GLY A 132 -17.36 12.99 23.82
N ARG A 133 -18.20 14.02 23.63
CA ARG A 133 -18.66 14.49 22.31
C ARG A 133 -17.55 15.10 21.44
N SER A 134 -16.47 15.60 22.06
CA SER A 134 -15.35 16.24 21.35
C SER A 134 -14.49 15.23 20.57
N SER A 135 -14.17 14.07 21.17
CA SER A 135 -13.33 13.03 20.53
C SER A 135 -13.97 12.46 19.25
N SER A 136 -15.28 12.19 19.27
CA SER A 136 -16.01 11.71 18.09
C SER A 136 -15.95 12.69 16.90
N THR A 137 -16.06 13.99 17.17
CA THR A 137 -15.93 15.02 16.12
C THR A 137 -14.51 15.08 15.56
N ILE A 138 -13.48 14.98 16.42
CA ILE A 138 -12.07 14.97 15.98
C ILE A 138 -11.78 13.71 15.16
N TYR A 139 -12.31 12.54 15.55
CA TYR A 139 -12.21 11.30 14.78
C TYR A 139 -12.85 11.46 13.39
N ALA A 140 -14.06 12.02 13.31
CA ALA A 140 -14.73 12.27 12.03
C ALA A 140 -13.91 13.20 11.12
N ILE A 141 -13.35 14.30 11.67
CA ILE A 141 -12.46 15.20 10.92
C ILE A 141 -11.19 14.47 10.47
N ALA A 142 -10.59 13.65 11.34
CA ALA A 142 -9.40 12.88 11.01
C ALA A 142 -9.66 11.86 9.90
N LEU A 143 -10.83 11.20 9.91
CA LEU A 143 -11.26 10.25 8.89
C LEU A 143 -11.51 10.95 7.55
N LEU A 144 -12.16 12.13 7.56
CA LEU A 144 -12.33 12.95 6.35
C LEU A 144 -10.98 13.40 5.77
N ALA A 145 -10.05 13.84 6.62
CA ALA A 145 -8.70 14.23 6.20
C ALA A 145 -7.92 13.05 5.58
N SER A 146 -8.04 11.86 6.16
CA SER A 146 -7.44 10.63 5.61
C SER A 146 -8.01 10.28 4.23
N GLY A 147 -9.33 10.41 4.03
CA GLY A 147 -9.96 10.19 2.72
C GLY A 147 -9.48 11.16 1.64
N GLN A 148 -9.24 12.43 1.99
CA GLN A 148 -8.65 13.40 1.04
C GLN A 148 -7.21 13.03 0.67
N SER A 149 -6.39 12.64 1.66
CA SER A 149 -5.01 12.20 1.43
C SER A 149 -4.98 10.97 0.51
N SER A 150 -5.83 9.97 0.75
CA SER A 150 -5.93 8.78 -0.11
C SER A 150 -6.31 9.12 -1.55
N THR A 151 -7.17 10.13 -1.77
CA THR A 151 -7.50 10.56 -3.13
C THR A 151 -6.24 11.06 -3.86
N ILE A 152 -5.45 11.91 -3.22
CA ILE A 152 -4.26 12.51 -3.83
C ILE A 152 -3.29 11.41 -4.23
N THR A 153 -2.95 10.53 -3.27
CA THR A 153 -2.08 9.36 -3.48
C THR A 153 -2.59 8.46 -4.61
N GLY A 154 -3.89 8.14 -4.61
CA GLY A 154 -4.51 7.30 -5.65
C GLY A 154 -4.45 7.93 -7.05
N THR A 155 -4.68 9.24 -7.17
CA THR A 155 -4.56 9.92 -8.47
C THR A 155 -3.13 9.98 -8.99
N TYR A 156 -2.13 10.15 -8.12
CA TYR A 156 -0.72 10.13 -8.53
C TYR A 156 -0.26 8.72 -8.89
N ALA A 157 -0.55 7.72 -8.05
CA ALA A 157 -0.21 6.33 -8.36
C ALA A 157 -0.86 5.88 -9.67
N GLY A 158 -2.14 6.20 -9.86
CA GLY A 158 -2.86 5.93 -11.11
C GLY A 158 -2.24 6.61 -12.33
N GLN A 159 -1.63 7.79 -12.17
CA GLN A 159 -0.89 8.43 -13.28
C GLN A 159 0.26 7.57 -13.77
N PHE A 160 1.13 7.15 -12.84
CA PHE A 160 2.36 6.44 -13.17
C PHE A 160 2.04 5.05 -13.70
N ILE A 161 1.01 4.39 -13.16
CA ILE A 161 0.57 3.09 -13.66
C ILE A 161 -0.02 3.24 -15.07
N MET A 162 -0.91 4.22 -15.31
CA MET A 162 -1.51 4.40 -16.64
C MET A 162 -0.51 4.82 -17.72
N GLN A 163 0.41 5.73 -17.39
CA GLN A 163 1.45 6.17 -18.32
C GLN A 163 2.54 5.10 -18.52
N GLY A 164 2.91 4.37 -17.46
CA GLY A 164 3.95 3.36 -17.52
C GLY A 164 3.51 2.05 -18.16
N PHE A 165 2.32 1.54 -17.84
CA PHE A 165 1.85 0.23 -18.33
C PHE A 165 0.93 0.30 -19.55
N LEU A 166 0.11 1.36 -19.67
CA LEU A 166 -0.91 1.47 -20.72
C LEU A 166 -0.58 2.54 -21.77
N ASP A 167 0.49 3.34 -21.56
CA ASP A 167 0.81 4.56 -22.32
C ASP A 167 -0.40 5.51 -22.53
N LEU A 168 -1.32 5.51 -21.55
CA LEU A 168 -2.53 6.32 -21.59
C LEU A 168 -2.30 7.67 -20.92
N LYS A 169 -2.12 8.70 -21.74
CA LYS A 169 -1.97 10.10 -21.29
C LYS A 169 -3.33 10.76 -21.13
N MET A 170 -3.83 10.81 -19.90
CA MET A 170 -5.07 11.52 -19.55
C MET A 170 -4.80 12.82 -18.78
N LYS A 171 -5.68 13.82 -18.97
CA LYS A 171 -5.65 15.07 -18.18
C LYS A 171 -5.92 14.77 -16.70
N LYS A 172 -5.21 15.45 -15.78
CA LYS A 172 -5.31 15.25 -14.31
C LYS A 172 -6.77 15.29 -13.81
N TRP A 173 -7.55 16.27 -14.25
CA TRP A 173 -8.95 16.44 -13.84
C TRP A 173 -9.86 15.31 -14.32
N LEU A 174 -9.72 14.88 -15.58
CA LEU A 174 -10.51 13.79 -16.13
C LEU A 174 -10.21 12.47 -15.43
N ARG A 175 -8.92 12.20 -15.14
CA ARG A 175 -8.51 11.04 -14.35
C ARG A 175 -9.14 11.04 -12.96
N ASN A 176 -9.03 12.17 -12.25
CA ASN A 176 -9.61 12.29 -10.90
C ASN A 176 -11.14 12.14 -10.90
N LEU A 177 -11.82 12.71 -11.91
CA LEU A 177 -13.27 12.55 -12.04
C LEU A 177 -13.63 11.08 -12.29
N MET A 178 -12.97 10.43 -13.24
CA MET A 178 -13.25 9.03 -13.60
C MET A 178 -12.99 8.09 -12.41
N THR A 179 -11.83 8.17 -11.76
CA THR A 179 -11.50 7.29 -10.63
C THR A 179 -12.42 7.53 -9.44
N ARG A 180 -12.80 8.78 -9.17
CA ARG A 180 -13.79 9.10 -8.13
C ARG A 180 -15.19 8.61 -8.48
N CYS A 181 -15.64 8.75 -9.72
CA CYS A 181 -16.94 8.23 -10.13
C CYS A 181 -16.98 6.70 -9.97
N ILE A 182 -15.93 5.99 -10.39
CA ILE A 182 -15.84 4.53 -10.26
C ILE A 182 -15.77 4.09 -8.78
N ALA A 183 -15.12 4.86 -7.91
CA ALA A 183 -15.03 4.52 -6.49
C ALA A 183 -16.29 4.89 -5.69
N ILE A 184 -16.83 6.09 -5.90
CA ILE A 184 -17.93 6.66 -5.11
C ILE A 184 -19.27 6.07 -5.55
N THR A 185 -19.51 5.87 -6.84
CA THR A 185 -20.84 5.45 -7.33
C THR A 185 -21.26 4.10 -6.76
N PRO A 186 -20.44 3.03 -6.81
CA PRO A 186 -20.82 1.73 -6.23
C PRO A 186 -20.97 1.82 -4.71
N SER A 187 -20.08 2.58 -4.05
CA SER A 187 -20.13 2.79 -2.60
C SER A 187 -21.40 3.50 -2.16
N LEU A 188 -21.81 4.53 -2.89
CA LEU A 188 -23.03 5.27 -2.63
C LEU A 188 -24.28 4.41 -2.85
N ILE A 189 -24.33 3.64 -3.94
CA ILE A 189 -25.45 2.74 -4.23
C ILE A 189 -25.61 1.69 -3.12
N VAL A 190 -24.51 1.03 -2.74
CA VAL A 190 -24.53 0.01 -1.68
C VAL A 190 -24.86 0.62 -0.32
N SER A 191 -24.40 1.83 -0.03
CA SER A 191 -24.71 2.55 1.21
C SER A 191 -26.19 2.98 1.28
N ILE A 192 -26.78 3.42 0.17
CA ILE A 192 -28.21 3.80 0.11
C ILE A 192 -29.10 2.56 0.32
N ILE A 193 -28.75 1.43 -0.28
CA ILE A 193 -29.57 0.20 -0.23
C ILE A 193 -29.35 -0.57 1.09
N GLY A 194 -28.09 -0.76 1.48
CA GLY A 194 -27.66 -1.64 2.57
C GLY A 194 -27.28 -0.93 3.86
N GLY A 195 -27.34 0.41 3.90
CA GLY A 195 -26.96 1.20 5.06
C GLY A 195 -25.50 1.00 5.50
N SER A 196 -25.25 1.15 6.81
CA SER A 196 -23.92 0.98 7.40
C SER A 196 -23.36 -0.44 7.25
N SER A 197 -24.22 -1.47 7.33
CA SER A 197 -23.80 -2.87 7.16
C SER A 197 -23.35 -3.15 5.72
N GLY A 198 -24.07 -2.62 4.72
CA GLY A 198 -23.68 -2.71 3.32
C GLY A 198 -22.33 -2.03 3.05
N ALA A 199 -22.11 -0.84 3.61
CA ALA A 199 -20.85 -0.12 3.50
C ALA A 199 -19.68 -0.90 4.11
N GLY A 200 -19.86 -1.51 5.30
CA GLY A 200 -18.86 -2.36 5.93
C GLY A 200 -18.48 -3.58 5.07
N ARG A 201 -19.49 -4.27 4.50
CA ARG A 201 -19.26 -5.38 3.57
C ARG A 201 -18.50 -4.96 2.33
N LEU A 202 -18.80 -3.78 1.78
CA LEU A 202 -18.10 -3.26 0.61
C LEU A 202 -16.63 -2.97 0.91
N ILE A 203 -16.30 -2.49 2.11
CA ILE A 203 -14.91 -2.30 2.54
C ILE A 203 -14.17 -3.64 2.55
N ILE A 204 -14.80 -4.69 3.08
CA ILE A 204 -14.21 -6.04 3.08
C ILE A 204 -13.98 -6.53 1.65
N ILE A 205 -14.97 -6.39 0.75
CA ILE A 205 -14.84 -6.77 -0.67
C ILE A 205 -13.71 -5.98 -1.35
N ALA A 206 -13.59 -4.68 -1.08
CA ALA A 206 -12.52 -3.86 -1.63
C ALA A 206 -11.14 -4.34 -1.16
N SER A 207 -11.01 -4.74 0.11
CA SER A 207 -9.79 -5.35 0.64
C SER A 207 -9.47 -6.68 -0.05
N MET A 208 -10.47 -7.53 -0.31
CA MET A 208 -10.27 -8.77 -1.05
C MET A 208 -9.75 -8.53 -2.48
N ILE A 209 -10.29 -7.53 -3.18
CA ILE A 209 -9.81 -7.14 -4.51
C ILE A 209 -8.36 -6.64 -4.43
N LEU A 210 -8.04 -5.85 -3.41
CA LEU A 210 -6.69 -5.33 -3.20
C LEU A 210 -5.68 -6.46 -2.95
N SER A 211 -6.06 -7.56 -2.28
CA SER A 211 -5.19 -8.72 -2.03
C SER A 211 -4.70 -9.45 -3.30
N PHE A 212 -5.31 -9.22 -4.47
CA PHE A 212 -4.79 -9.76 -5.73
C PHE A 212 -3.54 -9.02 -6.23
N GLU A 213 -3.38 -7.74 -5.89
CA GLU A 213 -2.34 -6.85 -6.43
C GLU A 213 -0.90 -7.14 -5.91
N PRO A 214 -0.66 -7.47 -4.61
CA PRO A 214 0.68 -7.56 -4.04
C PRO A 214 1.67 -8.44 -4.80
N PRO A 215 1.35 -9.67 -5.25
CA PRO A 215 2.33 -10.50 -5.96
C PRO A 215 2.80 -9.88 -7.28
N PHE A 216 1.90 -9.20 -7.99
CA PHE A 216 2.21 -8.56 -9.28
C PHE A 216 3.12 -7.35 -9.14
N ALA A 217 3.11 -6.67 -8.00
CA ALA A 217 4.01 -5.54 -7.73
C ALA A 217 5.30 -5.94 -7.01
N LEU A 218 5.22 -6.81 -6.00
CA LEU A 218 6.35 -7.21 -5.17
C LEU A 218 7.35 -8.09 -5.93
N ILE A 219 6.89 -9.06 -6.73
CA ILE A 219 7.80 -9.95 -7.45
C ILE A 219 8.70 -9.17 -8.42
N PRO A 220 8.18 -8.31 -9.33
CA PRO A 220 9.03 -7.50 -10.20
C PRO A 220 9.96 -6.58 -9.41
N LEU A 221 9.47 -5.93 -8.35
CA LEU A 221 10.28 -5.05 -7.52
C LEU A 221 11.49 -5.78 -6.93
N LEU A 222 11.27 -6.96 -6.33
CA LEU A 222 12.33 -7.77 -5.75
C LEU A 222 13.33 -8.24 -6.80
N LYS A 223 12.87 -8.67 -7.98
CA LYS A 223 13.74 -9.11 -9.07
C LYS A 223 14.58 -7.95 -9.62
N PHE A 224 13.97 -6.79 -9.87
CA PHE A 224 14.67 -5.63 -10.41
C PHE A 224 15.67 -5.07 -9.40
N SER A 225 15.30 -5.01 -8.12
CA SER A 225 16.21 -4.54 -7.06
C SER A 225 17.37 -5.50 -6.78
N SER A 226 17.19 -6.80 -7.05
CA SER A 226 18.22 -7.82 -6.86
C SER A 226 19.14 -8.00 -8.08
N SER A 227 18.79 -7.45 -9.23
CA SER A 227 19.48 -7.68 -10.50
C SER A 227 20.64 -6.69 -10.73
N THR A 228 21.85 -7.22 -10.92
CA THR A 228 23.03 -6.43 -11.35
C THR A 228 22.80 -5.77 -12.70
N THR A 229 22.02 -6.39 -13.57
CA THR A 229 21.70 -5.90 -14.92
C THR A 229 20.83 -4.63 -14.92
N LYS A 230 20.04 -4.42 -13.85
CA LYS A 230 19.15 -3.27 -13.72
C LYS A 230 19.74 -2.19 -12.80
N MET A 231 20.32 -2.59 -11.67
CA MET A 231 20.84 -1.67 -10.65
C MET A 231 22.34 -1.35 -10.80
N GLY A 232 23.08 -2.13 -11.59
CA GLY A 232 24.52 -1.96 -11.78
C GLY A 232 25.29 -2.01 -10.44
N PRO A 233 26.15 -1.02 -10.15
CA PRO A 233 26.94 -0.97 -8.91
C PRO A 233 26.09 -0.65 -7.67
N TYR A 234 24.85 -0.18 -7.81
CA TYR A 234 23.94 0.15 -6.71
C TYR A 234 23.03 -1.02 -6.31
N LYS A 235 23.41 -2.24 -6.67
CA LYS A 235 22.67 -3.45 -6.29
C LYS A 235 22.63 -3.59 -4.76
N ASN A 236 21.48 -4.01 -4.24
CA ASN A 236 21.32 -4.33 -2.83
C ASN A 236 22.31 -5.40 -2.35
N SER A 237 22.74 -5.29 -1.09
CA SER A 237 23.58 -6.31 -0.47
C SER A 237 22.86 -7.66 -0.44
N ILE A 238 23.63 -8.77 -0.47
CA ILE A 238 23.07 -10.13 -0.47
C ILE A 238 22.14 -10.36 0.73
N ASN A 239 22.47 -9.78 1.89
CA ASN A 239 21.65 -9.88 3.11
C ASN A 239 20.28 -9.21 2.91
N ILE A 240 20.25 -8.00 2.35
CA ILE A 240 19.00 -7.28 2.08
C ILE A 240 18.16 -8.03 1.05
N ILE A 241 18.79 -8.58 0.02
CA ILE A 241 18.11 -9.39 -1.00
C ILE A 241 17.44 -10.60 -0.35
N VAL A 242 18.18 -11.39 0.44
CA VAL A 242 17.64 -12.59 1.09
C VAL A 242 16.48 -12.23 2.02
N ILE A 243 16.65 -11.22 2.88
CA ILE A 243 15.60 -10.77 3.80
C ILE A 243 14.36 -10.28 3.03
N SER A 244 14.55 -9.48 1.97
CA SER A 244 13.44 -8.93 1.19
C SER A 244 12.67 -10.01 0.44
N TRP A 245 13.36 -11.05 -0.06
CA TRP A 245 12.71 -12.21 -0.67
C TRP A 245 11.94 -13.05 0.35
N ILE A 246 12.49 -13.29 1.54
CA ILE A 246 11.78 -14.02 2.61
C ILE A 246 10.51 -13.27 3.00
N LEU A 247 10.62 -11.96 3.27
CA LEU A 247 9.47 -11.12 3.63
C LEU A 247 8.44 -11.03 2.49
N GLY A 248 8.91 -10.83 1.25
CA GLY A 248 8.05 -10.76 0.07
C GLY A 248 7.29 -12.05 -0.20
N LEU A 249 7.98 -13.20 -0.16
CA LEU A 249 7.33 -14.51 -0.29
C LEU A 249 6.37 -14.80 0.86
N GLY A 250 6.71 -14.37 2.09
CA GLY A 250 5.81 -14.43 3.24
C GLY A 250 4.51 -13.65 3.00
N ILE A 251 4.61 -12.38 2.57
CA ILE A 251 3.45 -11.54 2.26
C ILE A 251 2.62 -12.13 1.13
N ILE A 252 3.25 -12.63 0.06
CA ILE A 252 2.56 -13.26 -1.07
C ILE A 252 1.82 -14.52 -0.62
N GLY A 253 2.49 -15.40 0.13
CA GLY A 253 1.89 -16.63 0.65
C GLY A 253 0.72 -16.35 1.58
N ILE A 254 0.85 -15.37 2.47
CA ILE A 254 -0.22 -14.94 3.39
C ILE A 254 -1.42 -14.36 2.60
N ASN A 255 -1.19 -13.54 1.58
CA ASN A 255 -2.27 -12.99 0.75
C ASN A 255 -2.98 -14.08 -0.06
N ILE A 256 -2.25 -15.04 -0.64
CA ILE A 256 -2.84 -16.17 -1.38
C ILE A 256 -3.68 -17.04 -0.42
N TYR A 257 -3.17 -17.30 0.79
CA TYR A 257 -3.91 -18.03 1.80
C TYR A 257 -5.20 -17.30 2.18
N TYR A 258 -5.12 -16.02 2.52
CA TYR A 258 -6.27 -15.18 2.87
C TYR A 258 -7.33 -15.15 1.79
N LEU A 259 -6.90 -14.89 0.55
CA LEU A 259 -7.79 -14.86 -0.60
C LEU A 259 -8.48 -16.21 -0.80
N SER A 260 -7.76 -17.31 -0.62
CA SER A 260 -8.32 -18.66 -0.75
C SER A 260 -9.30 -18.97 0.39
N THR A 261 -8.97 -18.64 1.64
CA THR A 261 -9.84 -18.91 2.79
C THR A 261 -11.09 -18.06 2.79
N ASP A 262 -10.97 -16.76 2.52
CA ASP A 262 -12.12 -15.85 2.50
C ASP A 262 -13.05 -16.17 1.33
N PHE A 263 -12.49 -16.51 0.17
CA PHE A 263 -13.30 -16.93 -0.97
C PHE A 263 -14.03 -18.24 -0.70
N VAL A 264 -13.35 -19.25 -0.16
CA VAL A 264 -13.96 -20.53 0.21
C VAL A 264 -15.03 -20.33 1.29
N GLY A 265 -14.73 -19.49 2.29
CA GLY A 265 -15.67 -19.10 3.34
C GLY A 265 -16.93 -18.45 2.78
N TRP A 266 -16.78 -17.51 1.84
CA TRP A 266 -17.89 -16.87 1.13
C TRP A 266 -18.70 -17.89 0.32
N LEU A 267 -18.04 -18.81 -0.40
CA LEU A 267 -18.71 -19.84 -1.21
C LEU A 267 -19.57 -20.78 -0.34
N ILE A 268 -19.11 -21.13 0.86
CA ILE A 268 -19.79 -22.07 1.77
C ILE A 268 -20.98 -21.42 2.48
N HIS A 269 -20.86 -20.15 2.89
CA HIS A 269 -21.87 -19.47 3.71
C HIS A 269 -22.85 -18.60 2.91
N ASN A 270 -22.75 -18.59 1.58
CA ASN A 270 -23.65 -17.79 0.76
C ASN A 270 -25.07 -18.37 0.75
N SER A 271 -26.08 -17.50 0.86
CA SER A 271 -27.51 -17.84 0.83
C SER A 271 -28.04 -18.14 -0.58
N LEU A 272 -27.16 -18.26 -1.58
CA LEU A 272 -27.52 -18.64 -2.94
C LEU A 272 -27.97 -20.10 -3.02
N SER A 273 -28.74 -20.41 -4.06
CA SER A 273 -29.14 -21.80 -4.35
C SER A 273 -27.89 -22.67 -4.52
N LYS A 274 -27.97 -23.95 -4.10
CA LYS A 274 -26.84 -24.91 -4.27
C LYS A 274 -26.31 -24.94 -5.71
N VAL A 275 -27.20 -24.76 -6.69
CA VAL A 275 -26.85 -24.66 -8.11
C VAL A 275 -26.04 -23.39 -8.40
N GLY A 276 -26.43 -22.24 -7.85
CA GLY A 276 -25.69 -20.98 -7.98
C GLY A 276 -24.28 -21.07 -7.39
N ASN A 277 -24.12 -21.68 -6.21
CA ASN A 277 -22.80 -21.87 -5.61
C ASN A 277 -21.90 -22.78 -6.46
N VAL A 278 -22.46 -23.82 -7.09
CA VAL A 278 -21.70 -24.70 -8.01
C VAL A 278 -21.27 -23.93 -9.27
N PHE A 279 -22.14 -23.14 -9.89
CA PHE A 279 -21.78 -22.31 -11.05
C PHE A 279 -20.69 -21.29 -10.74
N ILE A 280 -20.80 -20.61 -9.59
CA ILE A 280 -19.80 -19.63 -9.13
C ILE A 280 -18.47 -20.33 -8.83
N GLY A 281 -18.50 -21.50 -8.17
CA GLY A 281 -17.31 -22.31 -7.95
C GLY A 281 -16.61 -22.69 -9.26
N ILE A 282 -17.38 -23.20 -10.25
CA ILE A 282 -16.85 -23.57 -11.57
C ILE A 282 -16.19 -22.40 -12.29
N LEU A 283 -16.66 -21.16 -12.09
CA LEU A 283 -16.05 -19.98 -12.69
C LEU A 283 -14.79 -19.52 -11.93
N VAL A 284 -14.86 -19.47 -10.61
CA VAL A 284 -13.82 -18.82 -9.80
C VAL A 284 -12.63 -19.76 -9.51
N PHE A 285 -12.83 -21.06 -9.33
CA PHE A 285 -11.71 -21.99 -9.12
C PHE A 285 -10.69 -21.97 -10.27
N PRO A 286 -11.10 -22.02 -11.56
CA PRO A 286 -10.18 -21.84 -12.68
C PRO A 286 -9.51 -20.46 -12.68
N LEU A 287 -10.23 -19.40 -12.34
CA LEU A 287 -9.65 -18.05 -12.26
C LEU A 287 -8.58 -17.95 -11.18
N MET A 288 -8.82 -18.58 -10.02
CA MET A 288 -7.84 -18.68 -8.93
C MET A 288 -6.62 -19.52 -9.34
N ALA A 289 -6.84 -20.63 -10.06
CA ALA A 289 -5.76 -21.45 -10.59
C ALA A 289 -4.91 -20.65 -11.60
N VAL A 290 -5.54 -19.91 -12.51
CA VAL A 290 -4.86 -19.01 -13.46
C VAL A 290 -4.07 -17.93 -12.71
N TYR A 291 -4.64 -17.35 -11.65
CA TYR A 291 -3.95 -16.38 -10.80
C TYR A 291 -2.69 -16.97 -10.16
N ILE A 292 -2.81 -18.14 -9.51
CA ILE A 292 -1.67 -18.83 -8.89
C ILE A 292 -0.60 -19.18 -9.93
N VAL A 293 -1.00 -19.72 -11.09
CA VAL A 293 -0.08 -20.02 -12.19
C VAL A 293 0.61 -18.76 -12.71
N ALA A 294 -0.10 -17.63 -12.83
CA ALA A 294 0.48 -16.36 -13.24
C ALA A 294 1.52 -15.84 -12.24
N VAL A 295 1.26 -15.98 -10.93
CA VAL A 295 2.21 -15.65 -9.86
C VAL A 295 3.45 -16.53 -9.94
N PHE A 296 3.29 -17.84 -10.08
CA PHE A 296 4.42 -18.77 -10.27
C PHE A 296 5.21 -18.46 -11.54
N TYR A 297 4.52 -18.19 -12.65
CA TYR A 297 5.15 -17.79 -13.90
C TYR A 297 6.00 -16.52 -13.71
N LEU A 298 5.48 -15.48 -13.06
CA LEU A 298 6.24 -14.25 -12.80
C LEU A 298 7.46 -14.47 -11.91
N MET A 299 7.35 -15.37 -10.93
CA MET A 299 8.44 -15.71 -10.03
C MET A 299 9.60 -16.41 -10.77
N PHE A 300 9.29 -17.35 -11.66
CA PHE A 300 10.30 -18.14 -12.39
C PHE A 300 10.73 -17.54 -13.73
N ARG A 301 9.96 -16.59 -14.28
CA ARG A 301 10.33 -15.90 -15.53
C ARG A 301 11.70 -15.25 -15.36
N LYS A 302 12.65 -15.55 -16.24
CA LYS A 302 13.95 -14.86 -16.25
C LYS A 302 13.79 -13.47 -16.85
N ASP A 303 14.34 -12.45 -16.20
CA ASP A 303 14.40 -11.09 -16.75
C ASP A 303 15.66 -10.95 -17.60
N THR A 304 15.49 -10.79 -18.92
CA THR A 304 16.58 -10.81 -19.91
C THR A 304 16.87 -9.44 -20.54
N ILE A 305 16.21 -8.37 -20.09
CA ILE A 305 16.37 -7.03 -20.69
C ILE A 305 17.39 -6.22 -19.90
N ASP A 306 18.52 -5.86 -20.52
CA ASP A 306 19.51 -4.94 -19.97
C ASP A 306 18.94 -3.51 -19.89
N THR A 307 19.06 -2.84 -18.75
CA THR A 307 18.58 -1.44 -18.60
C THR A 307 19.63 -0.54 -17.96
N PHE A 308 20.61 -1.11 -17.29
CA PHE A 308 21.79 -0.35 -16.87
C PHE A 308 22.66 -0.03 -18.10
N LYS A 309 22.78 1.25 -18.44
CA LYS A 309 23.84 1.76 -19.32
C LYS A 309 24.90 2.39 -18.42
N GLU A 310 26.16 1.97 -18.55
CA GLU A 310 27.28 2.62 -17.87
C GLU A 310 27.28 4.13 -18.20
N PRO A 311 27.48 5.02 -17.23
CA PRO A 311 27.79 6.40 -17.55
C PRO A 311 29.07 6.40 -18.38
N ALA A 312 29.04 7.10 -19.52
CA ALA A 312 30.22 7.24 -20.38
C ALA A 312 31.43 7.68 -19.53
N LYS A 313 32.57 7.00 -19.74
CA LYS A 313 33.80 7.21 -18.97
C LYS A 313 34.08 8.71 -18.74
N TYR A 314 34.40 9.00 -17.49
CA TYR A 314 34.83 10.29 -16.95
C TYR A 314 35.83 10.99 -17.90
N ASP A 315 35.36 12.00 -18.63
CA ASP A 315 36.23 12.93 -19.35
C ASP A 315 36.40 14.19 -18.48
N PRO A 316 37.58 14.41 -17.87
CA PRO A 316 37.81 15.53 -16.96
C PRO A 316 37.64 16.91 -17.63
N ASN A 317 37.63 16.98 -18.96
CA ASN A 317 37.43 18.23 -19.70
C ASN A 317 35.96 18.65 -19.82
N ALA A 318 35.00 17.72 -19.66
CA ALA A 318 33.57 18.03 -19.78
C ALA A 318 33.02 18.83 -18.58
N GLN A 319 33.67 18.74 -17.42
CA GLN A 319 33.25 19.43 -16.20
C GLN A 319 33.71 20.89 -16.16
N ILE A 320 34.88 21.18 -16.74
CA ILE A 320 35.43 22.55 -16.84
C ILE A 320 34.54 23.43 -17.74
N HIS A 321 33.93 22.86 -18.78
CA HIS A 321 33.02 23.59 -19.67
C HIS A 321 31.60 23.82 -19.09
N MET A 322 31.18 23.06 -18.07
CA MET A 322 29.89 23.30 -17.41
C MET A 322 29.95 24.38 -16.32
N GLU A 323 31.12 24.61 -15.72
CA GLU A 323 31.31 25.67 -14.72
C GLU A 323 31.40 27.07 -15.36
N ASP A 324 31.81 27.16 -16.64
CA ASP A 324 32.11 28.44 -17.31
C ASP A 324 31.07 28.90 -18.35
N GLY A 325 29.89 28.28 -18.41
CA GLY A 325 28.75 28.80 -19.20
C GLY A 325 29.00 29.00 -20.71
N SER A 326 29.99 28.33 -21.30
CA SER A 326 30.36 28.50 -22.71
C SER A 326 29.79 27.37 -23.57
N LEU A 327 28.68 27.67 -24.24
CA LEU A 327 28.06 26.82 -25.27
C LEU A 327 28.80 26.99 -26.60
N ASN A 328 29.82 26.15 -26.85
CA ASN A 328 30.34 25.98 -28.20
C ASN A 328 29.57 24.87 -28.93
N ARG A 329 28.81 25.32 -29.94
CA ARG A 329 28.25 24.48 -31.00
C ARG A 329 29.40 23.98 -31.88
N ASP A 330 29.77 22.71 -31.73
CA ASP A 330 30.13 21.81 -32.83
C ASP A 330 30.82 20.57 -32.26
N HIS A 331 30.05 19.48 -32.14
CA HIS A 331 30.50 18.14 -32.54
C HIS A 331 29.31 17.19 -32.50
N GLY A 332 29.01 16.63 -33.68
CA GLY A 332 27.95 15.66 -33.87
C GLY A 332 28.41 14.29 -33.38
N ASP A 333 27.84 13.85 -32.28
CA ASP A 333 27.71 12.43 -31.96
C ASP A 333 26.25 12.15 -31.58
N HIS A 334 25.56 11.48 -32.49
CA HIS A 334 24.20 11.00 -32.29
C HIS A 334 24.18 9.89 -31.25
N ILE A 335 24.03 10.25 -29.98
CA ILE A 335 23.63 9.33 -28.92
C ILE A 335 22.17 8.93 -29.20
N PRO A 336 21.79 7.62 -29.24
CA PRO A 336 20.39 7.23 -29.37
C PRO A 336 19.69 7.51 -28.03
N TYR A 337 19.23 8.75 -27.90
CA TYR A 337 18.38 9.23 -26.84
C TYR A 337 17.01 8.58 -27.02
N LYS A 338 16.70 7.54 -26.23
CA LYS A 338 15.32 7.04 -26.17
C LYS A 338 14.50 8.10 -25.42
N LYS A 339 13.87 8.99 -26.16
CA LYS A 339 12.99 10.09 -25.70
C LYS A 339 11.83 9.64 -24.79
N GLU A 340 11.55 8.35 -24.71
CA GLU A 340 10.33 7.82 -24.10
C GLU A 340 10.29 7.83 -22.56
N LEU A 341 11.41 8.02 -21.86
CA LEU A 341 11.46 7.99 -20.38
C LEU A 341 11.62 9.37 -19.73
N VAL A 342 11.89 10.42 -20.52
CA VAL A 342 12.07 11.80 -20.03
C VAL A 342 10.81 12.65 -20.25
N ASP A 343 9.90 12.20 -21.12
CA ASP A 343 8.64 12.90 -21.42
C ASP A 343 7.50 12.53 -20.44
N ILE A 344 7.82 12.18 -19.20
CA ILE A 344 6.85 12.26 -18.10
C ILE A 344 6.96 13.69 -17.56
N PRO A 345 6.07 14.62 -17.95
CA PRO A 345 6.10 15.96 -17.36
C PRO A 345 5.96 15.79 -15.85
N LEU A 346 6.96 16.29 -15.13
CA LEU A 346 6.88 16.47 -13.69
C LEU A 346 5.61 17.27 -13.40
N PRO A 347 4.87 16.93 -12.34
CA PRO A 347 3.73 17.74 -11.95
C PRO A 347 4.24 19.15 -11.62
N GLU A 348 3.90 20.13 -12.47
CA GLU A 348 3.66 21.49 -12.03
C GLU A 348 2.54 21.51 -10.98
#